data_AF-A0AAV0HE08-F1
#
_entry.id   AF-A0AAV0HE08-F1
#
_cell.length_a   1.000
_cell.length_b   1.000
_cell.length_c   1.000
_cell.angle_alpha   90.00
_cell.angle_beta   90.00
_cell.angle_gamma   90.00
#
_symmetry.space_group_name_H-M   'P 1'
#
loop_
_entity.id
_entity.type
_entity.pdbx_description
1 polymer ?
#
loop_
_entity_poly.entity_id
_entity_poly.type
_entity_poly.pdbx_seq_one_letter_code
_entity_poly.pdbx_strand_id
1 'polypeptide(L)'
;MATSDIAATEVSAAAVAASTDAPAEKPQPHQLERKWTFWFDNQSKPKQGAAWGTSLRKAYTFDTVEEFWCLYDQIFRPSKLTANADFHLFRAGVEPKWEDPECANGGKWSVVCGKKPLLDTMWLETLMALIGEQFDESEEICGVVASVRQRQDKLALWTKTAANEAVQVRSSPLRGSL
;
A
#
# COMPACT_ATOMS: atom_id res chain seq x y z
N MET A 1 46.36 -15.36 -35.50
CA MET A 1 46.73 -15.55 -34.08
C MET A 1 46.72 -14.17 -33.46
N ALA A 2 45.88 -13.79 -32.50
CA ALA A 2 45.04 -14.56 -31.59
C ALA A 2 43.68 -13.86 -31.42
N THR A 3 42.66 -14.69 -31.22
CA THR A 3 41.32 -14.33 -30.76
C THR A 3 41.41 -13.81 -29.33
N SER A 4 40.86 -12.63 -29.04
CA SER A 4 40.60 -12.21 -27.66
C SER A 4 39.17 -12.61 -27.32
N ASP A 5 39.07 -13.73 -26.64
CA ASP A 5 37.85 -14.35 -26.14
C ASP A 5 37.15 -13.49 -25.08
N ILE A 6 35.82 -13.58 -25.14
CA ILE A 6 34.85 -13.07 -24.18
C ILE A 6 34.99 -13.88 -22.88
N ALA A 7 35.17 -13.20 -21.75
CA ALA A 7 34.95 -13.79 -20.43
C ALA A 7 33.86 -12.99 -19.70
N ALA A 8 32.62 -13.47 -19.86
CA ALA A 8 31.52 -13.13 -18.98
C ALA A 8 31.90 -13.54 -17.55
N THR A 9 31.92 -12.59 -16.63
CA THR A 9 32.07 -12.89 -15.20
C THR A 9 30.70 -13.27 -14.66
N GLU A 10 30.48 -14.58 -14.52
CA GLU A 10 29.35 -15.15 -13.79
C GLU A 10 29.52 -14.85 -12.31
N VAL A 11 28.59 -14.08 -11.72
CA VAL A 11 28.51 -13.93 -10.26
C VAL A 11 27.71 -15.11 -9.73
N SER A 12 28.43 -16.13 -9.27
CA SER A 12 27.88 -17.33 -8.63
C SER A 12 27.20 -16.97 -7.29
N ALA A 13 25.92 -17.34 -7.18
CA ALA A 13 25.17 -17.32 -5.94
C ALA A 13 25.64 -18.47 -5.03
N ALA A 14 26.51 -18.16 -4.07
CA ALA A 14 26.88 -19.09 -3.01
C ALA A 14 25.91 -18.94 -1.83
N ALA A 15 24.99 -19.88 -1.74
CA ALA A 15 24.11 -20.11 -0.61
C ALA A 15 24.94 -20.41 0.67
N VAL A 16 24.71 -19.64 1.72
CA VAL A 16 25.04 -20.04 3.10
C VAL A 16 23.93 -20.96 3.58
N ALA A 17 24.08 -22.26 3.35
CA ALA A 17 23.28 -23.29 3.98
C ALA A 17 23.79 -23.51 5.40
N ALA A 18 23.20 -22.82 6.37
CA ALA A 18 23.34 -23.16 7.78
C ALA A 18 22.43 -24.35 8.09
N SER A 19 23.04 -25.51 8.35
CA SER A 19 22.38 -26.70 8.88
C SER A 19 21.89 -26.44 10.30
N THR A 20 20.57 -26.41 10.50
CA THR A 20 19.98 -26.56 11.84
C THR A 20 18.97 -27.70 11.79
N ASP A 21 19.36 -28.83 12.36
CA ASP A 21 18.48 -29.94 12.69
C ASP A 21 17.68 -29.53 13.94
N ALA A 22 16.52 -28.92 13.73
CA ALA A 22 15.53 -28.60 14.75
C ALA A 22 14.19 -29.17 14.28
N PRO A 23 13.34 -29.71 15.17
CA PRO A 23 12.01 -30.15 14.79
C PRO A 23 11.30 -28.97 14.13
N ALA A 24 10.79 -29.17 12.91
CA ALA A 24 10.15 -28.14 12.10
C ALA A 24 8.87 -27.64 12.79
N GLU A 25 9.04 -26.75 13.76
CA GLU A 25 7.99 -25.91 14.30
C GLU A 25 7.50 -25.06 13.12
N LYS A 26 6.21 -25.18 12.78
CA LYS A 26 5.64 -24.37 11.70
C LYS A 26 5.98 -22.90 12.03
N PRO A 27 6.57 -22.13 11.08
CA PRO A 27 6.90 -20.74 11.34
C PRO A 27 5.66 -20.03 11.90
N GLN A 28 5.77 -19.49 13.11
CA GLN A 28 4.69 -18.67 13.63
C GLN A 28 4.59 -17.40 12.79
N PRO A 29 3.39 -17.02 12.32
CA PRO A 29 3.24 -15.86 11.45
C PRO A 29 3.56 -14.58 12.21
N HIS A 30 4.09 -13.58 11.51
CA HIS A 30 4.45 -12.30 12.08
C HIS A 30 3.18 -11.45 12.23
N GLN A 31 2.76 -11.25 13.47
CA GLN A 31 1.61 -10.42 13.81
C GLN A 31 1.89 -8.95 13.53
N LEU A 32 0.91 -8.25 12.96
CA LEU A 32 0.92 -6.81 12.79
C LEU A 32 0.44 -6.13 14.09
N GLU A 33 0.93 -4.92 14.34
CA GLU A 33 0.44 -4.07 15.43
C GLU A 33 -1.07 -3.81 15.32
N ARG A 34 -1.55 -3.69 14.07
CA ARG A 34 -2.95 -3.39 13.76
C ARG A 34 -3.48 -4.31 12.68
N LYS A 35 -4.78 -4.56 12.77
CA LYS A 35 -5.53 -5.22 11.71
C LYS A 35 -5.86 -4.23 10.63
N TRP A 36 -5.71 -4.65 9.38
CA TRP A 36 -5.98 -3.82 8.22
C TRP A 36 -6.99 -4.49 7.31
N THR A 37 -7.81 -3.69 6.64
CA THR A 37 -8.88 -4.14 5.77
C THR A 37 -8.72 -3.52 4.38
N PHE A 38 -8.64 -4.40 3.38
CA PHE A 38 -8.73 -4.01 1.99
C PHE A 38 -10.18 -3.81 1.58
N TRP A 39 -10.42 -2.75 0.81
CA TRP A 39 -11.69 -2.46 0.17
C TRP A 39 -11.49 -2.14 -1.31
N PHE A 40 -12.50 -2.43 -2.11
CA PHE A 40 -12.51 -2.17 -3.53
C PHE A 40 -13.80 -1.45 -3.94
N ASP A 41 -13.66 -0.45 -4.79
CA ASP A 41 -14.78 0.26 -5.39
C ASP A 41 -14.60 0.35 -6.91
N ASN A 42 -15.55 -0.23 -7.65
CA ASN A 42 -15.56 -0.16 -9.10
C ASN A 42 -16.51 0.93 -9.59
N GLN A 43 -15.95 2.06 -10.01
CA GLN A 43 -16.68 3.23 -10.51
C GLN A 43 -16.88 3.21 -12.04
N SER A 44 -16.59 2.10 -12.72
CA SER A 44 -16.74 1.99 -14.19
C SER A 44 -18.21 2.00 -14.66
N LYS A 45 -19.15 1.57 -13.81
CA LYS A 45 -20.59 1.57 -14.10
C LYS A 45 -21.36 2.18 -12.92
N PRO A 46 -21.31 3.51 -12.74
CA PRO A 46 -22.11 4.15 -11.71
C PRO A 46 -23.58 3.85 -12.03
N LYS A 47 -24.27 3.15 -11.12
CA LYS A 47 -25.73 2.98 -11.24
C LYS A 47 -26.34 4.38 -11.15
N GLN A 48 -27.10 4.79 -12.16
CA GLN A 48 -27.78 6.09 -12.17
C GLN A 48 -28.63 6.24 -10.90
N GLY A 49 -28.38 7.30 -10.12
CA GLY A 49 -29.06 7.58 -8.85
C GLY A 49 -28.52 6.82 -7.62
N ALA A 50 -27.46 6.03 -7.74
CA ALA A 50 -26.85 5.38 -6.58
C ALA A 50 -26.04 6.38 -5.74
N ALA A 51 -26.19 6.30 -4.42
CA ALA A 51 -25.34 7.02 -3.49
C ALA A 51 -23.87 6.60 -3.66
N TRP A 52 -22.94 7.54 -3.45
CA TRP A 52 -21.52 7.23 -3.40
C TRP A 52 -21.25 6.15 -2.33
N GLY A 53 -20.38 5.18 -2.61
CA GLY A 53 -20.09 4.06 -1.72
C GLY A 53 -20.99 2.83 -1.88
N THR A 54 -22.02 2.85 -2.75
CA THR A 54 -22.87 1.65 -2.98
C THR A 54 -22.11 0.49 -3.65
N SER A 55 -21.06 0.81 -4.40
CA SER A 55 -20.15 -0.14 -5.07
C SER A 55 -18.92 -0.48 -4.25
N LEU A 56 -18.73 0.15 -3.09
CA LEU A 56 -17.66 -0.19 -2.16
C LEU A 56 -17.91 -1.58 -1.57
N ARG A 57 -16.88 -2.42 -1.60
CA ARG A 57 -16.92 -3.80 -1.10
C ARG A 57 -15.71 -4.06 -0.22
N LYS A 58 -15.97 -4.61 0.97
CA LYS A 58 -14.92 -5.17 1.81
C LYS A 58 -14.34 -6.39 1.10
N ALA A 59 -13.02 -6.41 0.90
CA ALA A 59 -12.34 -7.53 0.26
C ALA A 59 -11.85 -8.52 1.32
N TYR A 60 -10.93 -8.10 2.19
CA TYR A 60 -10.33 -8.96 3.21
C TYR A 60 -9.79 -8.15 4.38
N THR A 61 -9.83 -8.72 5.59
CA THR A 61 -9.17 -8.18 6.78
C THR A 61 -8.05 -9.13 7.19
N PHE A 62 -6.84 -8.63 7.34
CA PHE A 62 -5.65 -9.40 7.71
C PHE A 62 -5.01 -8.80 8.96
N ASP A 63 -4.26 -9.64 9.67
CA ASP A 63 -3.51 -9.24 10.87
C ASP A 63 -2.08 -9.80 10.91
N THR A 64 -1.62 -10.43 9.83
CA THR A 64 -0.25 -10.94 9.71
C THR A 64 0.48 -10.43 8.46
N VAL A 65 1.80 -10.39 8.52
CA VAL A 65 2.68 -10.00 7.39
C VAL A 65 2.57 -11.01 6.25
N GLU A 66 2.43 -12.30 6.57
CA GLU A 66 2.29 -13.37 5.57
C GLU A 66 0.99 -13.24 4.78
N GLU A 67 -0.12 -12.96 5.46
CA GLU A 67 -1.40 -12.67 4.80
C GLU A 67 -1.28 -11.45 3.91
N PHE A 68 -0.64 -10.37 4.38
CA PHE A 68 -0.39 -9.17 3.58
C PHE A 68 0.33 -9.51 2.26
N TRP A 69 1.45 -10.23 2.31
CA TRP A 69 2.23 -10.55 1.10
C TRP A 69 1.49 -11.53 0.17
N CYS A 70 0.81 -12.52 0.74
CA CYS A 70 -0.03 -13.45 -0.02
C CYS A 70 -1.12 -12.70 -0.82
N LEU A 71 -1.77 -11.75 -0.16
CA LEU A 71 -2.79 -10.90 -0.73
C LEU A 71 -2.25 -9.92 -1.78
N TYR A 72 -1.12 -9.27 -1.48
CA TYR A 72 -0.53 -8.25 -2.34
C TYR A 72 -0.11 -8.81 -3.70
N ASP A 73 0.57 -9.97 -3.71
CA ASP A 73 1.09 -10.55 -4.95
C ASP A 73 -0.04 -11.01 -5.89
N GLN A 74 -1.09 -11.59 -5.32
CA GLN A 74 -2.19 -12.19 -6.06
C GLN A 74 -3.25 -11.18 -6.50
N ILE A 75 -3.55 -10.16 -5.68
CA ILE A 75 -4.78 -9.38 -5.85
C ILE A 75 -4.53 -7.88 -5.96
N PHE A 76 -3.49 -7.32 -5.31
CA PHE A 76 -3.49 -5.89 -4.95
C PHE A 76 -2.39 -5.04 -5.59
N ARG A 77 -2.17 -5.20 -6.90
CA ARG A 77 -1.35 -4.27 -7.71
C ARG A 77 -2.26 -3.28 -8.45
N PRO A 78 -2.15 -1.96 -8.21
CA PRO A 78 -2.99 -0.95 -8.87
C PRO A 78 -3.00 -1.03 -10.40
N SER A 79 -1.87 -1.34 -11.02
CA SER A 79 -1.78 -1.52 -12.48
C SER A 79 -2.65 -2.64 -13.06
N LYS A 80 -3.03 -3.63 -12.25
CA LYS A 80 -3.93 -4.72 -12.65
C LYS A 80 -5.41 -4.34 -12.51
N LEU A 81 -5.73 -3.19 -11.90
CA LEU A 81 -7.10 -2.77 -11.69
C LEU A 81 -7.74 -2.28 -12.99
N THR A 82 -9.05 -2.47 -13.09
CA THR A 82 -9.84 -1.89 -14.18
C THR A 82 -9.82 -0.36 -14.09
N ALA A 83 -9.83 0.32 -15.24
CA ALA A 83 -9.93 1.78 -15.26
C ALA A 83 -11.17 2.26 -14.51
N ASN A 84 -11.04 3.39 -13.80
CA ASN A 84 -12.06 3.95 -12.91
C ASN A 84 -12.38 3.03 -11.72
N ALA A 85 -11.35 2.46 -11.12
CA ALA A 85 -11.45 1.74 -9.85
C ALA A 85 -10.69 2.46 -8.75
N ASP A 86 -11.19 2.33 -7.52
CA ASP A 86 -10.50 2.73 -6.30
C ASP A 86 -10.20 1.49 -5.46
N PHE A 87 -9.01 1.49 -4.88
CA PHE A 87 -8.52 0.43 -4.03
C PHE A 87 -8.04 1.04 -2.72
N HIS A 88 -8.51 0.49 -1.61
CA HIS A 88 -8.36 1.12 -0.30
C HIS A 88 -7.75 0.12 0.69
N LEU A 89 -6.83 0.59 1.53
CA LEU A 89 -6.40 -0.11 2.73
C LEU A 89 -6.70 0.79 3.93
N PHE A 90 -7.57 0.35 4.82
CA PHE A 90 -7.98 1.09 6.02
C PHE A 90 -7.83 0.24 7.26
N ARG A 91 -7.65 0.88 8.41
CA ARG A 91 -7.67 0.20 9.70
C ARG A 91 -8.95 -0.60 9.85
N ALA A 92 -8.86 -1.79 10.47
CA ALA A 92 -10.04 -2.60 10.70
C ALA A 92 -11.06 -1.86 11.57
N GLY A 93 -12.32 -1.87 11.13
CA GLY A 93 -13.41 -1.13 11.79
C GLY A 93 -13.65 0.27 11.24
N VAL A 94 -12.73 0.83 10.45
CA VAL A 94 -12.91 2.12 9.77
C VAL A 94 -13.35 1.87 8.33
N GLU A 95 -14.52 2.38 7.97
CA GLU A 95 -14.96 2.36 6.58
C GLU A 95 -14.32 3.52 5.81
N PRO A 96 -13.89 3.32 4.54
CA PRO A 96 -13.33 4.39 3.72
C PRO A 96 -14.42 5.34 3.21
N LYS A 97 -15.15 5.97 4.14
CA LYS A 97 -16.25 6.90 3.92
C LYS A 97 -16.05 8.10 4.83
N TRP A 98 -16.35 9.29 4.31
CA TRP A 98 -16.32 10.52 5.11
C TRP A 98 -17.39 10.55 6.22
N GLU A 99 -18.40 9.68 6.12
CA GLU A 99 -19.44 9.48 7.14
C GLU A 99 -18.95 8.67 8.35
N ASP A 100 -17.82 7.98 8.23
CA ASP A 100 -17.22 7.27 9.35
C ASP A 100 -16.74 8.29 10.39
N PRO A 101 -17.10 8.14 11.68
CA PRO A 101 -16.71 9.09 12.73
C PRO A 101 -15.21 9.33 12.83
N GLU A 102 -14.38 8.33 12.52
CA GLU A 102 -12.92 8.44 12.54
C GLU A 102 -12.38 9.26 11.36
N CYS A 103 -13.14 9.39 10.27
CA CYS A 103 -12.75 10.17 9.10
C CYS A 103 -13.47 11.54 9.00
N ALA A 104 -14.54 11.76 9.77
CA ALA A 104 -15.44 12.90 9.61
C ALA A 104 -14.77 14.26 9.88
N ASN A 105 -13.83 14.32 10.82
CA ASN A 105 -13.06 15.54 11.15
C ASN A 105 -11.67 15.57 10.49
N GLY A 106 -11.47 14.64 9.55
CA GLY A 106 -10.19 14.30 8.97
C GLY A 106 -9.82 15.06 7.71
N GLY A 107 -8.65 14.71 7.18
CA GLY A 107 -8.12 15.25 5.93
C GLY A 107 -7.82 14.14 4.92
N LYS A 108 -7.68 14.55 3.66
CA LYS A 108 -7.22 13.66 2.57
C LYS A 108 -6.06 14.31 1.84
N TRP A 109 -4.86 13.79 2.05
CA TRP A 109 -3.65 14.16 1.32
C TRP A 109 -3.60 13.37 0.03
N SER A 110 -3.39 14.02 -1.13
CA SER A 110 -3.33 13.27 -2.40
C SER A 110 -2.18 13.72 -3.29
N VAL A 111 -1.53 12.74 -3.92
CA VAL A 111 -0.46 12.91 -4.89
C VAL A 111 -0.93 12.36 -6.23
N VAL A 112 -0.75 13.16 -7.28
CA VAL A 112 -1.08 12.75 -8.65
C VAL A 112 0.09 11.97 -9.24
N CYS A 113 -0.19 10.78 -9.73
CA CYS A 113 0.78 9.87 -10.31
C CYS A 113 0.74 10.02 -11.84
N GLY A 114 1.75 10.67 -12.42
CA GLY A 114 1.81 10.90 -13.88
C GLY A 114 2.18 9.66 -14.70
N LYS A 115 2.69 8.60 -14.08
CA LYS A 115 3.11 7.34 -14.74
C LYS A 115 2.60 6.14 -13.96
N LYS A 116 2.06 5.13 -14.65
CA LYS A 116 1.50 3.91 -14.03
C LYS A 116 2.49 3.13 -13.13
N PRO A 117 3.76 2.89 -13.51
CA PRO A 117 4.71 2.20 -12.64
C PRO A 117 4.99 2.94 -11.32
N LEU A 118 4.84 4.27 -11.32
CA LEU A 118 5.02 5.07 -10.12
C LEU A 118 3.89 4.83 -9.11
N LEU A 119 2.64 4.64 -9.57
CA LEU A 119 1.52 4.33 -8.68
C LEU A 119 1.74 3.00 -7.96
N ASP A 120 2.15 1.95 -8.68
CA ASP A 120 2.40 0.63 -8.09
C ASP A 120 3.49 0.71 -7.00
N THR A 121 4.55 1.45 -7.28
CA THR A 121 5.67 1.65 -6.35
C THR A 121 5.23 2.42 -5.11
N MET A 122 4.62 3.60 -5.29
CA MET A 122 4.17 4.42 -4.16
C MET A 122 3.07 3.72 -3.36
N TRP A 123 2.20 2.96 -4.02
CA TRP A 123 1.20 2.13 -3.35
C TRP A 123 1.88 1.11 -2.43
N LEU A 124 2.77 0.27 -2.96
CA LEU A 124 3.47 -0.75 -2.15
C LEU A 124 4.26 -0.13 -1.00
N GLU A 125 5.04 0.91 -1.27
CA GLU A 125 5.82 1.61 -0.26
C GLU A 125 4.93 2.17 0.85
N THR A 126 3.78 2.76 0.48
CA THR A 126 2.82 3.26 1.46
C THR A 126 2.19 2.13 2.26
N LEU A 127 1.80 1.02 1.64
CA LEU A 127 1.25 -0.12 2.37
C LEU A 127 2.25 -0.71 3.36
N MET A 128 3.51 -0.89 2.95
CA MET A 128 4.58 -1.38 3.83
C MET A 128 4.83 -0.41 4.99
N ALA A 129 4.84 0.90 4.72
CA ALA A 129 4.99 1.91 5.76
C ALA A 129 3.81 1.90 6.75
N LEU A 130 2.59 1.65 6.28
CA LEU A 130 1.40 1.56 7.14
C LEU A 130 1.43 0.33 8.03
N ILE A 131 1.56 -0.87 7.45
CA ILE A 131 1.53 -2.11 8.22
C ILE A 131 2.75 -2.26 9.14
N GLY A 132 3.87 -1.64 8.76
CA GLY A 132 5.08 -1.58 9.57
C GLY A 132 5.11 -0.44 10.58
N GLU A 133 4.04 0.35 10.71
CA GLU A 133 3.94 1.48 11.65
C GLU A 133 5.11 2.47 11.52
N GLN A 134 5.53 2.78 10.29
CA GLN A 134 6.70 3.62 9.99
C GLN A 134 6.41 5.13 10.01
N PHE A 135 5.18 5.52 10.30
CA PHE A 135 4.78 6.92 10.44
C PHE A 135 4.87 7.35 11.90
N ASP A 136 5.47 8.51 12.17
CA ASP A 136 5.61 9.06 13.53
C ASP A 136 4.24 9.21 14.23
N GLU A 137 3.20 9.55 13.46
CA GLU A 137 1.81 9.68 13.93
C GLU A 137 0.93 8.62 13.27
N SER A 138 1.33 7.34 13.36
CA SER A 138 0.60 6.25 12.72
C SER A 138 -0.87 6.21 13.15
N GLU A 139 -1.17 6.55 14.41
CA GLU A 139 -2.52 6.66 15.00
C GLU A 139 -3.45 7.64 14.28
N GLU A 140 -2.90 8.70 13.72
CA GLU A 140 -3.67 9.69 12.97
C GLU A 140 -4.06 9.18 11.59
N ILE A 141 -3.45 8.10 11.09
CA ILE A 141 -3.71 7.61 9.74
C ILE A 141 -4.86 6.61 9.75
N CYS A 142 -5.96 6.94 9.07
CA CYS A 142 -7.09 6.04 8.87
C CYS A 142 -6.79 4.97 7.82
N GLY A 143 -6.13 5.37 6.72
CA GLY A 143 -5.87 4.49 5.59
C GLY A 143 -5.36 5.21 4.35
N VAL A 144 -5.24 4.46 3.27
CA VAL A 144 -4.76 4.93 1.97
C VAL A 144 -5.67 4.45 0.85
N VAL A 145 -5.75 5.25 -0.22
CA VAL A 145 -6.55 4.98 -1.42
C VAL A 145 -5.68 5.15 -2.66
N ALA A 146 -5.60 4.11 -3.50
CA ALA A 146 -5.13 4.21 -4.87
C ALA A 146 -6.33 4.34 -5.81
N SER A 147 -6.36 5.43 -6.57
CA SER A 147 -7.39 5.73 -7.56
C SER A 147 -6.83 5.61 -8.96
N VAL A 148 -7.27 4.59 -9.69
CA VAL A 148 -6.88 4.36 -11.08
C VAL A 148 -7.89 5.06 -11.99
N ARG A 149 -7.41 5.98 -12.83
CA ARG A 149 -8.26 6.77 -13.74
C ARG A 149 -7.67 6.78 -15.14
N GLN A 150 -8.50 7.11 -16.13
CA GLN A 150 -8.04 7.14 -17.52
C GLN A 150 -6.96 8.21 -17.78
N ARG A 151 -7.04 9.35 -17.08
CA ARG A 151 -6.13 10.48 -17.30
C ARG A 151 -4.99 10.56 -16.30
N GLN A 152 -5.33 10.46 -15.02
CA GLN A 152 -4.39 10.72 -13.93
C GLN A 152 -4.73 9.84 -12.74
N ASP A 153 -3.82 8.93 -12.46
CA ASP A 153 -3.90 8.11 -11.26
C ASP A 153 -3.57 8.96 -10.03
N LYS A 154 -4.12 8.59 -8.88
CA LYS A 154 -3.89 9.31 -7.62
C LYS A 154 -3.66 8.33 -6.49
N LEU A 155 -2.74 8.68 -5.60
CA LEU A 155 -2.61 8.05 -4.31
C LEU A 155 -3.06 9.05 -3.26
N ALA A 156 -3.85 8.61 -2.27
CA ALA A 156 -4.32 9.49 -1.23
C ALA A 156 -4.32 8.86 0.16
N LEU A 157 -3.74 9.57 1.13
CA LEU A 157 -3.70 9.20 2.54
C LEU A 157 -4.82 9.91 3.29
N TRP A 158 -5.54 9.18 4.13
CA TRP A 158 -6.64 9.68 4.96
C TRP A 158 -6.19 9.76 6.41
N THR A 159 -6.44 10.91 7.04
CA THR A 159 -6.09 11.18 8.43
C THR A 159 -7.34 11.47 9.26
N LYS A 160 -7.29 11.17 10.56
CA LYS A 160 -8.38 11.42 11.52
C LYS A 160 -8.65 12.90 11.76
N THR A 161 -7.58 13.70 11.73
CA THR A 161 -7.63 15.12 12.02
C THR A 161 -7.14 15.94 10.81
N ALA A 162 -7.94 16.92 10.37
CA ALA A 162 -7.57 17.85 9.30
C ALA A 162 -6.57 18.93 9.74
N ALA A 163 -6.49 19.22 11.04
CA ALA A 163 -5.79 20.37 11.58
C ALA A 163 -4.27 20.22 11.71
N ASN A 164 -3.68 19.07 11.38
CA ASN A 164 -2.26 18.85 11.56
C ASN A 164 -1.41 19.29 10.35
N GLU A 165 -1.48 20.57 10.00
CA GLU A 165 -0.54 21.19 9.04
C GLU A 165 0.92 21.06 9.51
N ALA A 166 1.16 20.86 10.82
CA ALA A 166 2.51 20.74 11.39
C ALA A 166 3.23 19.44 11.00
N VAL A 167 2.51 18.38 10.62
CA VAL A 167 3.10 17.13 10.09
C VAL A 167 3.49 17.28 8.62
N GLN A 168 2.91 18.24 7.88
CA GLN A 168 3.22 18.46 6.46
C GLN A 168 4.64 18.94 6.18
N VAL A 169 5.34 19.53 7.15
CA VAL A 169 6.62 20.21 6.91
C VAL A 169 7.83 19.37 7.36
N ARG A 170 7.62 18.29 8.12
CA ARG A 170 8.74 17.54 8.74
C ARG A 170 9.26 16.36 7.92
N SER A 171 8.57 15.92 6.87
CA SER A 171 9.08 14.86 5.99
C SER A 171 9.92 15.42 4.82
N SER A 172 11.22 15.53 5.08
CA SER A 172 12.36 15.65 4.14
C SER A 172 12.81 17.06 3.70
N PRO A 173 14.13 17.31 3.65
CA PRO A 173 14.99 16.63 2.68
C PRO A 173 16.19 15.91 3.31
N LEU A 174 16.21 14.58 3.26
CA LEU A 174 17.45 13.85 3.04
C LEU A 174 17.80 13.94 1.55
N ARG A 175 18.29 15.11 1.14
CA ARG A 175 18.97 15.31 -0.14
C ARG A 175 20.15 16.26 0.07
N GLY A 176 21.35 15.68 0.06
CA GLY A 176 22.58 16.33 -0.38
C GLY A 176 23.35 17.10 0.69
N SER A 177 24.28 16.43 1.37
CA SER A 177 25.62 17.01 1.52
C SER A 177 26.53 16.30 0.53
N LEU A 178 26.94 17.07 -0.48
CA LEU A 178 28.19 16.84 -1.20
C LEU A 178 29.36 17.16 -0.26
#